data_AF-A0AAW6R4I0-F1
#
_entry.id   AF-A0AAW6R4I0-F1
#
_cell.length_a   1.000
_cell.length_b   1.000
_cell.length_c   1.000
_cell.angle_alpha   90.00
_cell.angle_beta   90.00
_cell.angle_gamma   90.00
#
_symmetry.space_group_name_H-M   'P 1'
#
loop_
_entity.id
_entity.type
_entity.pdbx_description
1 polymer ?
#
loop_
_entity_poly.entity_id
_entity_poly.type
_entity_poly.pdbx_seq_one_letter_code
_entity_poly.pdbx_strand_id
1 'polypeptide(L)' 'DFPWLLAMLQGSFISHINTLVVPGGKMGLAMELIMLPLVQRLMEGKKIE' A
#
# COMPACT_ATOMS: atom_id res chain seq x y z
N ASP A 1 3.00 -5.19 -5.40
CA ASP A 1 2.03 -5.76 -6.36
C ASP A 1 0.59 -5.63 -5.90
N PHE A 2 -0.30 -5.19 -6.80
CA PHE A 2 -1.73 -5.02 -6.51
C PHE A 2 -2.48 -6.30 -6.12
N PRO A 3 -2.27 -7.47 -6.78
CA PRO A 3 -2.96 -8.70 -6.38
C PRO A 3 -2.71 -9.09 -4.91
N TRP A 4 -1.48 -8.88 -4.42
CA TRP A 4 -1.14 -9.14 -3.02
C TRP A 4 -1.82 -8.13 -2.08
N LEU A 5 -1.82 -6.84 -2.41
CA LEU A 5 -2.50 -5.82 -1.62
C LEU A 5 -4.01 -6.06 -1.54
N LEU A 6 -4.63 -6.53 -2.63
CA LEU A 6 -6.07 -6.87 -2.66
C LEU A 6 -6.39 -8.07 -1.76
N ALA A 7 -5.51 -9.07 -1.69
CA ALA A 7 -5.67 -10.22 -0.81
C ALA A 7 -5.57 -9.83 0.67
N MET A 8 -4.62 -8.96 1.01
CA MET A 8 -4.40 -8.48 2.37
C MET A 8 -5.45 -7.47 2.83
N LEU A 9 -5.82 -6.54 1.95
CA LEU A 9 -6.79 -5.48 2.22
C LEU A 9 -8.17 -5.88 1.70
N GLN A 10 -8.82 -6.83 2.38
CA GLN A 10 -10.14 -7.34 1.97
C GLN A 10 -11.16 -6.20 1.74
N GLY A 11 -11.92 -6.25 0.64
CA GLY A 11 -12.87 -5.19 0.26
C GLY A 11 -12.24 -3.98 -0.44
N SER A 12 -10.94 -4.01 -0.71
CA SER A 12 -10.27 -3.05 -1.59
C SER A 12 -10.46 -3.45 -3.05
N PHE A 13 -10.41 -2.46 -3.95
CA PHE A 13 -10.49 -2.69 -5.39
C PHE A 13 -9.70 -1.63 -6.16
N ILE A 14 -9.38 -1.93 -7.42
CA ILE A 14 -8.66 -1.01 -8.31
C ILE A 14 -9.69 -0.14 -9.03
N SER A 15 -9.65 1.19 -8.83
CA SER A 15 -10.53 2.13 -9.52
C SER A 15 -9.94 2.62 -10.85
N HIS A 16 -8.61 2.60 -10.97
CA HIS A 16 -7.87 2.97 -12.18
C HIS A 16 -6.52 2.25 -12.20
N ILE A 17 -5.83 2.23 -13.34
CA ILE A 17 -4.58 1.47 -13.58
C ILE A 17 -3.50 1.62 -12.48
N ASN A 18 -3.50 2.71 -11.70
CA ASN A 18 -2.57 2.92 -10.58
C ASN A 18 -3.27 3.38 -9.28
N THR A 19 -4.56 3.13 -9.13
CA THR A 19 -5.35 3.63 -8.00
C THR A 19 -6.06 2.49 -7.29
N LEU A 20 -5.64 2.22 -6.05
CA LEU A 20 -6.27 1.27 -5.14
C LEU A 20 -7.20 2.00 -4.17
N VAL A 21 -8.46 1.62 -4.14
CA VAL A 21 -9.45 2.09 -3.16
C VAL A 21 -9.37 1.19 -1.95
N VAL A 22 -9.13 1.77 -0.77
CA VAL A 22 -9.03 1.05 0.51
C VAL A 22 -10.19 1.47 1.43
N PRO A 23 -10.89 0.52 2.09
CA PRO A 23 -11.87 0.84 3.10
C PRO A 23 -11.26 1.63 4.27
N GLY A 24 -11.93 2.70 4.73
CA GLY A 24 -11.40 3.59 5.78
C GLY A 24 -10.96 2.88 7.06
N GLY A 25 -11.68 1.82 7.47
CA GLY A 25 -11.32 1.01 8.65
C GLY A 25 -10.03 0.20 8.51
N LYS A 26 -9.41 0.15 7.32
CA LYS A 26 -8.16 -0.59 7.03
C LYS A 26 -7.00 0.33 6.68
N MET A 27 -7.16 1.64 6.83
CA MET A 27 -6.12 2.61 6.50
C MET A 27 -4.82 2.40 7.28
N GLY A 28 -4.90 2.00 8.56
CA GLY A 28 -3.70 1.67 9.36
C GLY A 28 -2.91 0.51 8.77
N LEU A 29 -3.58 -0.59 8.45
CA LEU A 29 -2.96 -1.75 7.80
C LEU A 29 -2.41 -1.39 6.41
N ALA A 30 -3.15 -0.59 5.62
CA ALA A 30 -2.67 -0.14 4.32
C ALA A 30 -1.41 0.73 4.43
N MET A 31 -1.32 1.58 5.47
CA MET A 31 -0.14 2.38 5.75
C MET A 31 1.07 1.50 6.09
N GLU A 32 0.88 0.44 6.87
CA GLU A 32 1.95 -0.51 7.19
C GLU A 32 2.43 -1.29 5.97
N LEU A 33 1.51 -1.78 5.14
CA LEU A 33 1.88 -2.62 3.98
C LEU A 33 2.47 -1.80 2.83
N ILE A 34 2.02 -0.55 2.64
CA ILE A 34 2.41 0.29 1.49
C ILE A 34 3.48 1.30 1.88
N MET A 35 3.28 2.08 2.96
CA MET A 35 4.13 3.23 3.26
C MET A 35 5.35 2.88 4.12
N LEU A 36 5.21 1.97 5.08
CA LEU A 36 6.33 1.58 5.95
C LEU A 36 7.59 1.14 5.18
N PRO A 37 7.54 0.26 4.16
CA PRO A 37 8.74 -0.12 3.42
C PRO A 37 9.34 1.04 2.63
N LEU A 38 8.54 2.00 2.17
CA LEU A 38 9.02 3.20 1.47
C LEU A 38 9.76 4.14 2.43
N VAL A 39 9.21 4.33 3.63
CA VAL A 39 9.85 5.12 4.69
C VAL A 39 11.16 4.47 5.14
N GLN A 40 11.19 3.14 5.31
CA GLN A 40 12.42 2.41 5.64
C GLN A 40 13.50 2.61 4.57
N ARG A 41 13.15 2.47 3.28
CA ARG A 41 14.08 2.76 2.18
C ARG A 41 14.60 4.20 2.22
N LEU A 42 13.73 5.17 2.50
CA LEU A 42 14.10 6.56 2.64
C LEU A 42 15.07 6.79 3.80
N MET A 43 14.81 6.18 4.98
CA MET A 43 15.69 6.25 6.14
C MET A 43 17.05 5.62 5.89
N GLU A 44 17.11 4.58 5.05
CA GLU A 44 18.34 3.93 4.61
C GLU A 44 19.07 4.70 3.50
N GLY A 45 18.57 5.87 3.08
CA GLY A 45 19.14 6.66 1.98
C GLY A 45 19.01 6.00 0.61
N LYS A 46 18.14 5.00 0.47
CA LYS A 46 17.89 4.31 -0.80
C LYS A 46 16.91 5.12 -1.64
N LYS A 47 17.04 5.06 -2.96
CA LYS A 47 16.04 5.62 -3.87
C LYS A 47 14.69 4.93 -3.63
N ILE A 48 13.64 5.75 -3.57
CA ILE A 48 12.26 5.29 -3.71
C ILE A 48 12.01 5.18 -5.22
N GLU A 49 11.77 3.97 -5.70
CA GLU A 49 11.38 3.66 -7.08
C GLU A 49 9.94 3.17 -7.08
#